data_AF-A0A094GAN7-F1
#
_entry.id   AF-A0A094GAN7-F1
#
_cell.length_a   1.000
_cell.length_b   1.000
_cell.length_c   1.000
_cell.angle_alpha   90.00
_cell.angle_beta   90.00
_cell.angle_gamma   90.00
#
_symmetry.space_group_name_H-M   'P 1'
#
loop_
_entity.id
_entity.type
_entity.pdbx_description
1 polymer ?
#
loop_
_entity_poly.entity_id
_entity_poly.type
_entity_poly.pdbx_seq_one_letter_code
_entity_poly.pdbx_strand_id
1 'polypeptide(L)'
;MATYNPEWLEFEKALGIRPVLSGSIEDMVGQYGTIVALAKSQLPAQDPSVTTTDHKVKDGVTVRVYQPKGSRAGGKLPVCLYSHGGGWCLGDLEAEDPLCRAISQFSPCIVVSINYRLGPKNKMPTMIDDCMAAWEWAWNAASELGGDQTRYFTAGGSAGGGLSFGIAERLIADGKRSQIAGIVAMVPATLHHSNIPEEYVSSYTAINGNVEDTPVINRKTMETFYHAIDSDPADPIQFPALSKNLASFPPTYIATCEFDPLCGDGKVMELALKKAGVKVWSDYYDGYPHYFWIFSCLSDSKRREMGATQLPLAINCGCDTGSRLTVSKSTSTVLPKIASGGSVSKTA
;
A
#
# COMPACT_ATOMS: atom_id res chain seq x y z
N MET A 1 -18.15 -20.76 -9.53
CA MET A 1 -18.09 -19.50 -8.75
C MET A 1 -16.64 -19.31 -8.35
N ALA A 2 -16.10 -18.10 -8.44
CA ALA A 2 -14.79 -17.81 -7.86
C ALA A 2 -14.84 -18.10 -6.35
N THR A 3 -13.77 -18.64 -5.80
CA THR A 3 -13.66 -18.99 -4.38
C THR A 3 -12.42 -18.38 -3.79
N TYR A 4 -12.48 -17.91 -2.55
CA TYR A 4 -11.30 -17.44 -1.83
C TYR A 4 -10.20 -18.49 -1.80
N ASN A 5 -8.96 -18.00 -1.74
CA ASN A 5 -7.78 -18.81 -1.57
C ASN A 5 -7.93 -19.69 -0.31
N PRO A 6 -7.60 -21.00 -0.37
CA PRO A 6 -7.71 -21.88 0.79
C PRO A 6 -6.97 -21.39 2.03
N GLU A 7 -5.80 -20.74 1.88
CA GLU A 7 -5.07 -20.17 3.03
C GLU A 7 -5.84 -19.01 3.68
N TRP A 8 -6.53 -18.20 2.88
CA TRP A 8 -7.38 -17.13 3.39
C TRP A 8 -8.55 -17.70 4.21
N LEU A 9 -9.20 -18.76 3.71
CA LEU A 9 -10.31 -19.41 4.42
C LEU A 9 -9.87 -20.06 5.74
N GLU A 10 -8.72 -20.72 5.76
CA GLU A 10 -8.16 -21.26 7.01
C GLU A 10 -7.75 -20.15 7.99
N PHE A 11 -7.28 -19.00 7.48
CA PHE A 11 -7.02 -17.82 8.30
C PHE A 11 -8.30 -17.29 8.94
N GLU A 12 -9.39 -17.05 8.19
CA GLU A 12 -10.69 -16.63 8.75
C GLU A 12 -11.18 -17.60 9.83
N LYS A 13 -11.08 -18.90 9.56
CA LYS A 13 -11.48 -19.95 10.49
C LYS A 13 -10.64 -19.95 11.77
N ALA A 14 -9.34 -19.72 11.67
CA ALA A 14 -8.44 -19.61 12.83
C ALA A 14 -8.75 -18.37 13.68
N LEU A 15 -9.18 -17.27 13.06
CA LEU A 15 -9.63 -16.08 13.78
C LEU A 15 -11.02 -16.23 14.40
N GLY A 16 -11.84 -17.12 13.86
CA GLY A 16 -13.26 -17.24 14.21
C GLY A 16 -14.10 -16.05 13.76
N ILE A 17 -13.53 -15.14 12.96
CA ILE A 17 -14.20 -13.96 12.41
C ILE A 17 -13.75 -13.73 10.96
N ARG A 18 -14.66 -13.23 10.13
CA ARG A 18 -14.31 -12.59 8.86
C ARG A 18 -14.05 -11.10 9.16
N PRO A 19 -12.80 -10.61 9.02
CA PRO A 19 -12.52 -9.20 9.28
C PRO A 19 -13.19 -8.38 8.17
N VAL A 20 -14.16 -7.52 8.50
CA VAL A 20 -14.79 -6.57 7.56
C VAL A 20 -14.95 -5.25 8.28
N LEU A 21 -14.40 -4.17 7.70
CA LEU A 21 -14.63 -2.82 8.22
C LEU A 21 -16.06 -2.38 7.90
N SER A 22 -16.83 -2.01 8.92
CA SER A 22 -18.24 -1.64 8.78
C SER A 22 -18.69 -0.64 9.86
N GLY A 23 -19.79 0.07 9.59
CA GLY A 23 -20.35 1.08 10.50
C GLY A 23 -19.82 2.49 10.22
N SER A 24 -19.77 3.31 11.26
CA SER A 24 -19.21 4.66 11.21
C SER A 24 -17.68 4.63 11.18
N ILE A 25 -17.03 5.76 10.88
CA ILE A 25 -15.55 5.85 10.99
C ILE A 25 -15.08 5.55 12.41
N GLU A 26 -15.83 5.97 13.43
CA GLU A 26 -15.50 5.70 14.84
C GLU A 26 -15.49 4.19 15.13
N ASP A 27 -16.47 3.44 14.62
CA ASP A 27 -16.50 1.97 14.73
C ASP A 27 -15.29 1.34 14.02
N MET A 28 -14.98 1.83 12.81
CA MET A 28 -13.89 1.32 11.99
C MET A 28 -12.51 1.57 12.60
N VAL A 29 -12.31 2.62 13.42
CA VAL A 29 -11.05 2.84 14.15
C VAL A 29 -10.75 1.66 15.07
N GLY A 30 -11.73 1.20 15.86
CA GLY A 30 -11.57 0.05 16.75
C GLY A 30 -11.36 -1.28 15.99
N GLN A 31 -12.15 -1.48 14.92
CA GLN A 31 -12.04 -2.68 14.08
C GLN A 31 -10.66 -2.75 13.38
N TYR A 32 -10.20 -1.64 12.81
CA TYR A 32 -8.89 -1.56 12.15
C TYR A 32 -7.75 -1.76 13.14
N GLY A 33 -7.82 -1.17 14.34
CA GLY A 33 -6.85 -1.41 15.41
C GLY A 33 -6.74 -2.90 15.77
N THR A 34 -7.87 -3.62 15.80
CA THR A 34 -7.90 -5.06 16.04
C THR A 34 -7.22 -5.85 14.92
N ILE A 35 -7.52 -5.53 13.65
CA ILE A 35 -6.89 -6.15 12.47
C ILE A 35 -5.38 -5.93 12.49
N VAL A 36 -4.92 -4.70 12.76
CA VAL A 36 -3.50 -4.34 12.85
C VAL A 36 -2.81 -5.08 13.99
N ALA A 37 -3.40 -5.11 15.19
CA ALA A 37 -2.83 -5.81 16.34
C ALA A 37 -2.67 -7.32 16.06
N LEU A 38 -3.68 -7.93 15.44
CA LEU A 38 -3.64 -9.32 15.02
C LEU A 38 -2.52 -9.55 14.00
N ALA A 39 -2.47 -8.76 12.94
CA ALA A 39 -1.41 -8.83 11.92
C ALA A 39 -0.02 -8.72 12.55
N LYS A 40 0.16 -7.80 13.50
CA LYS A 40 1.42 -7.60 14.22
C LYS A 40 1.81 -8.75 15.12
N SER A 41 0.86 -9.42 15.78
CA SER A 41 1.17 -10.53 16.69
C SER A 41 1.78 -11.75 15.98
N GLN A 42 1.68 -11.81 14.66
CA GLN A 42 2.22 -12.88 13.81
C GLN A 42 3.63 -12.57 13.28
N LEU A 43 4.10 -11.33 13.44
CA LEU A 43 5.38 -10.92 12.88
C LEU A 43 6.56 -11.41 13.74
N PRO A 44 7.71 -11.71 13.10
CA PRO A 44 8.94 -11.92 13.83
C PRO A 44 9.34 -10.64 14.59
N ALA A 45 10.25 -10.80 15.56
CA ALA A 45 10.85 -9.65 16.24
C ALA A 45 11.45 -8.66 15.24
N GLN A 46 11.38 -7.37 15.55
CA GLN A 46 11.88 -6.31 14.68
C GLN A 46 13.36 -6.53 14.37
N ASP A 47 13.69 -6.49 13.08
CA ASP A 47 15.07 -6.63 12.63
C ASP A 47 15.89 -5.40 13.07
N PRO A 48 16.95 -5.56 13.88
CA PRO A 48 17.77 -4.45 14.34
C PRO A 48 18.58 -3.81 13.20
N SER A 49 18.57 -4.36 11.98
CA SER A 49 19.22 -3.80 10.80
C SER A 49 18.51 -2.58 10.22
N VAL A 50 17.30 -2.21 10.68
CA VAL A 50 16.64 -0.96 10.25
C VAL A 50 16.46 -0.03 11.45
N THR A 51 17.07 1.16 11.38
CA THR A 51 16.89 2.23 12.38
C THR A 51 15.77 3.16 11.98
N THR A 52 15.04 3.68 12.96
CA THR A 52 13.92 4.61 12.75
C THR A 52 14.12 5.92 13.49
N THR A 53 13.82 7.04 12.84
CA THR A 53 13.85 8.39 13.45
C THR A 53 12.61 9.18 13.02
N ASP A 54 11.95 9.85 13.95
CA ASP A 54 10.79 10.69 13.67
C ASP A 54 11.20 12.16 13.50
N HIS A 55 10.60 12.81 12.51
CA HIS A 55 10.81 14.22 12.20
C HIS A 55 9.46 14.95 12.09
N LYS A 56 9.47 16.24 12.42
CA LYS A 56 8.35 17.15 12.15
C LYS A 56 8.66 17.95 10.90
N VAL A 57 7.72 17.94 9.95
CA VAL A 57 7.79 18.72 8.71
C VAL A 57 6.77 19.85 8.74
N LYS A 58 6.60 20.56 7.62
CA LYS A 58 5.66 21.66 7.47
C LYS A 58 4.26 21.27 8.00
N ASP A 59 3.57 22.24 8.59
CA ASP A 59 2.22 22.10 9.16
C ASP A 59 2.09 21.05 10.28
N GLY A 60 3.23 20.66 10.88
CA GLY A 60 3.28 19.78 12.05
C GLY A 60 3.14 18.29 11.74
N VAL A 61 3.12 17.92 10.45
CA VAL A 61 3.07 16.53 9.97
C VAL A 61 4.29 15.78 10.50
N THR A 62 4.07 14.61 11.09
CA THR A 62 5.17 13.71 11.48
C THR A 62 5.53 12.83 10.31
N VAL A 63 6.82 12.64 10.07
CA VAL A 63 7.32 11.56 9.21
C VAL A 63 8.26 10.66 10.00
N ARG A 64 8.24 9.36 9.72
CA ARG A 64 9.22 8.40 10.25
C ARG A 64 10.16 7.96 9.14
N VAL A 65 11.45 8.17 9.35
CA VAL A 65 12.51 7.74 8.46
C VAL A 65 12.99 6.36 8.89
N TYR A 66 12.95 5.40 7.97
CA TYR A 66 13.53 4.07 8.09
C TYR A 66 14.82 4.03 7.28
N GLN A 67 15.91 3.63 7.93
CA GLN A 67 17.23 3.57 7.31
C GLN A 67 17.85 2.18 7.53
N PRO A 68 18.26 1.48 6.45
CA PRO A 68 18.89 0.18 6.58
C PRO A 68 20.37 0.35 6.99
N LYS A 69 20.83 -0.43 7.97
CA LYS A 69 22.19 -0.45 8.49
C LYS A 69 23.18 -0.90 7.41
N GLY A 70 24.41 -0.38 7.48
CA GLY A 70 25.48 -0.69 6.52
C GLY A 70 25.43 0.13 5.23
N SER A 71 24.36 0.87 4.96
CA SER A 71 24.20 1.68 3.74
C SER A 71 25.13 2.89 3.64
N ARG A 72 25.56 3.47 4.77
CA ARG A 72 26.54 4.58 4.78
C ARG A 72 27.91 4.20 4.19
N ALA A 73 28.21 2.91 4.08
CA ALA A 73 29.47 2.42 3.52
C ALA A 73 29.45 2.25 1.97
N GLY A 74 28.29 2.41 1.31
CA GLY A 74 28.10 2.03 -0.11
C GLY A 74 27.58 3.11 -1.06
N GLY A 75 27.38 4.36 -0.62
CA GLY A 75 26.88 5.47 -1.44
C GLY A 75 25.49 5.97 -1.05
N LYS A 76 24.96 6.95 -1.80
CA LYS A 76 23.60 7.48 -1.58
C LYS A 76 22.55 6.41 -1.91
N LEU A 77 21.43 6.38 -1.19
CA LEU A 77 20.34 5.42 -1.37
C LEU A 77 19.14 6.01 -2.13
N PRO A 78 18.32 5.18 -2.81
CA PRO A 78 16.98 5.60 -3.23
C PRO A 78 16.14 6.07 -2.02
N VAL A 79 15.17 6.94 -2.27
CA VAL A 79 14.25 7.45 -1.25
C VAL A 79 12.81 7.13 -1.63
N CYS A 80 12.14 6.37 -0.77
CA CYS A 80 10.75 5.96 -0.88
C CYS A 80 9.89 6.83 0.02
N LEU A 81 8.92 7.55 -0.53
CA LEU A 81 7.92 8.25 0.26
C LEU A 81 6.71 7.34 0.40
N TYR A 82 6.39 6.98 1.64
CA TYR A 82 5.43 5.94 1.94
C TYR A 82 4.16 6.52 2.58
N SER A 83 3.02 6.33 1.92
CA SER A 83 1.70 6.69 2.44
C SER A 83 0.97 5.42 2.88
N HIS A 84 0.57 5.35 4.16
CA HIS A 84 -0.18 4.21 4.68
C HIS A 84 -1.62 4.13 4.12
N GLY A 85 -2.23 2.95 4.16
CA GLY A 85 -3.63 2.73 3.80
C GLY A 85 -4.61 3.18 4.88
N GLY A 86 -5.84 2.66 4.85
CA GLY A 86 -6.86 2.96 5.88
C GLY A 86 -7.93 3.97 5.45
N GLY A 87 -8.23 4.05 4.15
CA GLY A 87 -9.37 4.84 3.66
C GLY A 87 -9.30 6.33 4.01
N TRP A 88 -8.09 6.89 4.10
CA TRP A 88 -7.81 8.29 4.49
C TRP A 88 -8.30 8.68 5.90
N CYS A 89 -8.87 7.73 6.65
CA CYS A 89 -9.52 7.97 7.95
C CYS A 89 -8.89 7.14 9.08
N LEU A 90 -8.11 6.11 8.74
CA LEU A 90 -7.56 5.14 9.66
C LEU A 90 -6.05 4.98 9.41
N GLY A 91 -5.36 4.38 10.38
CA GLY A 91 -3.93 4.10 10.30
C GLY A 91 -3.06 5.21 10.90
N ASP A 92 -1.78 4.91 11.01
CA ASP A 92 -0.73 5.77 11.54
C ASP A 92 0.64 5.17 11.17
N LEU A 93 1.71 5.78 11.67
CA LEU A 93 3.08 5.28 11.52
C LEU A 93 3.28 3.87 12.09
N GLU A 94 2.49 3.47 13.08
CA GLU A 94 2.63 2.18 13.72
C GLU A 94 1.97 1.08 12.87
N ALA A 95 0.82 1.36 12.25
CA ALA A 95 0.01 0.38 11.54
C ALA A 95 0.81 -0.37 10.45
N GLU A 96 1.66 0.34 9.73
CA GLU A 96 2.47 -0.20 8.64
C GLU A 96 3.99 -0.12 8.89
N ASP A 97 4.40 0.05 10.15
CA ASP A 97 5.82 0.05 10.56
C ASP A 97 6.58 -1.21 10.07
N PRO A 98 6.04 -2.44 10.24
CA PRO A 98 6.75 -3.65 9.80
C PRO A 98 6.96 -3.70 8.30
N LEU A 99 6.01 -3.18 7.54
CA LEU A 99 6.11 -3.10 6.09
C LEU A 99 7.17 -2.08 5.66
N CYS A 100 7.19 -0.90 6.27
CA CYS A 100 8.20 0.10 5.98
C CYS A 100 9.62 -0.43 6.27
N ARG A 101 9.78 -1.20 7.36
CA ARG A 101 11.03 -1.91 7.67
C ARG A 101 11.38 -2.93 6.59
N ALA A 102 10.44 -3.77 6.19
CA ALA A 102 10.66 -4.79 5.16
C ALA A 102 11.05 -4.15 3.81
N ILE A 103 10.38 -3.07 3.40
CA ILE A 103 10.75 -2.31 2.19
C ILE A 103 12.17 -1.79 2.30
N SER A 104 12.49 -1.10 3.40
CA SER A 104 13.82 -0.51 3.62
C SER A 104 14.94 -1.54 3.64
N GLN A 105 14.66 -2.75 4.13
CA GLN A 105 15.61 -3.86 4.23
C GLN A 105 15.79 -4.62 2.90
N PHE A 106 14.71 -5.14 2.32
CA PHE A 106 14.78 -6.04 1.17
C PHE A 106 14.96 -5.30 -0.16
N SER A 107 14.62 -4.02 -0.20
CA SER A 107 15.03 -3.09 -1.23
C SER A 107 15.81 -1.96 -0.55
N PRO A 108 17.14 -2.08 -0.40
CA PRO A 108 17.94 -1.09 0.34
C PRO A 108 17.66 0.35 -0.08
N CYS A 109 16.79 1.02 0.67
CA CYS A 109 16.31 2.38 0.42
C CYS A 109 15.93 3.05 1.74
N ILE A 110 15.93 4.38 1.72
CA ILE A 110 15.40 5.19 2.81
C ILE A 110 13.90 5.25 2.63
N VAL A 111 13.12 4.84 3.62
CA VAL A 111 11.67 5.01 3.60
C VAL A 111 11.29 6.18 4.48
N VAL A 112 10.55 7.15 3.95
CA VAL A 112 9.96 8.25 4.69
C VAL A 112 8.45 7.99 4.77
N SER A 113 8.01 7.38 5.86
CA SER A 113 6.59 7.08 6.12
C SER A 113 5.89 8.32 6.67
N ILE A 114 4.70 8.62 6.12
CA ILE A 114 4.01 9.90 6.31
C ILE A 114 2.81 9.69 7.24
N ASN A 115 2.79 10.41 8.37
CA ASN A 115 1.64 10.44 9.28
C ASN A 115 0.68 11.57 8.89
N TYR A 116 0.07 11.44 7.71
CA TYR A 116 -0.84 12.46 7.18
C TYR A 116 -2.10 12.60 8.03
N ARG A 117 -2.69 13.79 8.05
CA ARG A 117 -3.90 14.07 8.84
C ARG A 117 -5.10 13.31 8.27
N LEU A 118 -5.93 12.76 9.16
CA LEU A 118 -7.02 11.86 8.79
C LEU A 118 -8.41 12.51 8.80
N GLY A 119 -9.30 11.93 8.01
CA GLY A 119 -10.73 12.15 8.07
C GLY A 119 -11.37 11.51 9.31
N PRO A 120 -12.59 11.91 9.68
CA PRO A 120 -13.39 12.96 9.05
C PRO A 120 -13.00 14.38 9.48
N LYS A 121 -12.06 14.52 10.42
CA LYS A 121 -11.63 15.82 10.96
C LYS A 121 -10.98 16.71 9.91
N ASN A 122 -10.23 16.11 8.98
CA ASN A 122 -9.61 16.79 7.86
C ASN A 122 -10.18 16.20 6.56
N LYS A 123 -10.50 17.06 5.60
CA LYS A 123 -11.09 16.67 4.30
C LYS A 123 -10.04 16.75 3.21
N MET A 124 -10.29 16.16 2.03
CA MET A 124 -9.45 16.41 0.87
C MET A 124 -9.41 17.93 0.56
N PRO A 125 -8.27 18.50 0.12
CA PRO A 125 -7.00 17.84 -0.25
C PRO A 125 -5.98 17.71 0.91
N THR A 126 -6.37 17.85 2.18
CA THR A 126 -5.43 17.91 3.32
C THR A 126 -4.40 16.76 3.32
N MET A 127 -4.84 15.54 3.05
CA MET A 127 -3.96 14.36 3.01
C MET A 127 -2.90 14.46 1.91
N ILE A 128 -3.26 15.00 0.75
CA ILE A 128 -2.33 15.22 -0.36
C ILE A 128 -1.35 16.33 0.01
N ASP A 129 -1.83 17.43 0.59
CA ASP A 129 -0.96 18.54 0.99
C ASP A 129 0.06 18.11 2.06
N ASP A 130 -0.34 17.26 3.01
CA ASP A 130 0.57 16.65 4.00
C ASP A 130 1.61 15.74 3.32
N CYS A 131 1.19 14.95 2.33
CA CYS A 131 2.10 14.12 1.55
C CYS A 131 3.10 14.95 0.74
N MET A 132 2.67 16.08 0.18
CA MET A 132 3.55 17.01 -0.54
C MET A 132 4.51 17.73 0.41
N ALA A 133 4.06 18.12 1.60
CA ALA A 133 4.93 18.68 2.65
C ALA A 133 6.04 17.69 3.05
N ALA A 134 5.69 16.41 3.21
CA ALA A 134 6.66 15.35 3.45
C ALA A 134 7.60 15.13 2.25
N TRP A 135 7.08 15.19 1.02
CA TRP A 135 7.90 15.08 -0.20
C TRP A 135 8.95 16.19 -0.27
N GLU A 136 8.53 17.44 -0.13
CA GLU A 136 9.41 18.59 -0.21
C GLU A 136 10.48 18.57 0.89
N TRP A 137 10.09 18.19 2.11
CA TRP A 137 11.04 18.00 3.19
C TRP A 137 12.07 16.91 2.87
N ALA A 138 11.61 15.73 2.47
CA ALA A 138 12.49 14.59 2.18
C ALA A 138 13.42 14.89 0.99
N TRP A 139 12.92 15.58 -0.03
CA TRP A 139 13.71 16.02 -1.17
C TRP A 139 14.84 16.97 -0.76
N ASN A 140 14.54 17.94 0.11
CA ASN A 140 15.54 18.90 0.59
C ASN A 140 16.52 18.27 1.59
N ALA A 141 16.06 17.34 2.42
CA ALA A 141 16.87 16.60 3.38
C ALA A 141 17.67 15.44 2.76
N ALA A 142 17.58 15.22 1.43
CA ALA A 142 18.17 14.06 0.75
C ALA A 142 19.62 13.80 1.17
N SER A 143 20.48 14.83 1.11
CA SER A 143 21.90 14.66 1.42
C SER A 143 22.15 14.27 2.89
N GLU A 144 21.34 14.80 3.83
CA GLU A 144 21.46 14.51 5.26
C GLU A 144 21.00 13.10 5.59
N LEU A 145 19.94 12.64 4.90
CA LEU A 145 19.43 11.27 5.01
C LEU A 145 20.35 10.25 4.31
N GLY A 146 21.32 10.71 3.52
CA GLY A 146 22.12 9.84 2.64
C GLY A 146 21.33 9.35 1.41
N GLY A 147 20.30 10.08 1.01
CA GLY A 147 19.46 9.84 -0.16
C GLY A 147 19.99 10.45 -1.44
N ASP A 148 19.58 9.85 -2.56
CA ASP A 148 19.90 10.23 -3.93
C ASP A 148 18.68 10.86 -4.61
N GLN A 149 18.74 12.17 -4.88
CA GLN A 149 17.66 12.93 -5.53
C GLN A 149 17.31 12.44 -6.94
N THR A 150 18.12 11.58 -7.56
CA THR A 150 17.76 10.99 -8.86
C THR A 150 16.92 9.72 -8.74
N ARG A 151 16.74 9.19 -7.52
CA ARG A 151 16.09 7.89 -7.25
C ARG A 151 14.99 8.00 -6.19
N TYR A 152 14.13 9.01 -6.32
CA TYR A 152 12.94 9.19 -5.48
C TYR A 152 11.73 8.48 -6.09
N PHE A 153 10.94 7.81 -5.27
CA PHE A 153 9.71 7.16 -5.68
C PHE A 153 8.66 7.20 -4.58
N THR A 154 7.39 7.02 -4.94
CA THR A 154 6.30 6.90 -3.97
C THR A 154 5.87 5.44 -3.83
N ALA A 155 5.37 5.09 -2.65
CA ALA A 155 4.78 3.79 -2.41
C ALA A 155 3.63 3.85 -1.40
N GLY A 156 2.67 2.95 -1.53
CA GLY A 156 1.59 2.85 -0.57
C GLY A 156 0.57 1.78 -0.91
N GLY A 157 -0.25 1.43 0.07
CA GLY A 157 -1.37 0.51 -0.08
C GLY A 157 -2.72 1.20 0.01
N SER A 158 -3.73 0.71 -0.71
CA SER A 158 -5.11 1.21 -0.59
C SER A 158 -5.20 2.71 -0.85
N ALA A 159 -5.78 3.48 0.08
CA ALA A 159 -5.77 4.95 0.09
C ALA A 159 -4.36 5.55 -0.09
N GLY A 160 -3.34 4.96 0.53
CA GLY A 160 -1.94 5.36 0.39
C GLY A 160 -1.35 5.09 -0.99
N GLY A 161 -1.83 4.05 -1.67
CA GLY A 161 -1.53 3.81 -3.09
C GLY A 161 -2.13 4.90 -3.98
N GLY A 162 -3.35 5.35 -3.68
CA GLY A 162 -3.97 6.52 -4.30
C GLY A 162 -3.17 7.81 -4.07
N LEU A 163 -2.80 8.09 -2.81
CA LEU A 163 -1.94 9.23 -2.46
C LEU A 163 -0.59 9.18 -3.17
N SER A 164 -0.01 7.99 -3.37
CA SER A 164 1.25 7.81 -4.11
C SER A 164 1.16 8.29 -5.56
N PHE A 165 0.03 8.03 -6.23
CA PHE A 165 -0.25 8.58 -7.55
C PHE A 165 -0.62 10.08 -7.49
N GLY A 166 -1.35 10.51 -6.47
CA GLY A 166 -1.71 11.93 -6.30
C GLY A 166 -0.51 12.85 -6.08
N ILE A 167 0.52 12.39 -5.36
CA ILE A 167 1.83 13.07 -5.28
C ILE A 167 2.44 13.21 -6.68
N ALA A 168 2.43 12.14 -7.49
CA ALA A 168 2.97 12.18 -8.84
C ALA A 168 2.21 13.17 -9.73
N GLU A 169 0.87 13.18 -9.68
CA GLU A 169 0.02 14.14 -10.39
C GLU A 169 0.38 15.57 -10.00
N ARG A 170 0.51 15.84 -8.68
CA ARG A 170 0.87 17.17 -8.18
C ARG A 170 2.27 17.59 -8.62
N LEU A 171 3.26 16.70 -8.58
CA LEU A 171 4.61 16.98 -9.09
C LEU A 171 4.61 17.27 -10.59
N ILE A 172 3.81 16.56 -11.37
CA ILE A 172 3.67 16.81 -12.81
C ILE A 172 3.05 18.19 -13.05
N ALA A 173 1.95 18.51 -12.37
CA ALA A 173 1.28 19.81 -12.45
C ALA A 173 2.20 20.98 -12.07
N ASP A 174 3.07 20.77 -11.08
CA ASP A 174 4.06 21.75 -10.63
C ASP A 174 5.31 21.85 -11.54
N GLY A 175 5.38 21.08 -12.64
CA GLY A 175 6.55 21.04 -13.52
C GLY A 175 7.78 20.33 -12.92
N LYS A 176 7.58 19.54 -11.85
CA LYS A 176 8.60 18.81 -11.08
C LYS A 176 8.67 17.31 -11.43
N ARG A 177 8.16 16.89 -12.59
CA ARG A 177 8.14 15.48 -13.01
C ARG A 177 9.51 14.79 -12.95
N SER A 178 10.62 15.51 -13.19
CA SER A 178 11.96 14.95 -13.10
C SER A 178 12.35 14.48 -11.70
N GLN A 179 11.60 14.86 -10.65
CA GLN A 179 11.88 14.48 -9.27
C GLN A 179 11.38 13.08 -8.91
N ILE A 180 10.45 12.49 -9.67
CA ILE A 180 9.87 11.18 -9.38
C ILE A 180 10.30 10.14 -10.42
N ALA A 181 10.95 9.08 -9.95
CA ALA A 181 11.49 7.99 -10.76
C ALA A 181 10.56 6.78 -10.85
N GLY A 182 9.60 6.62 -9.92
CA GLY A 182 8.64 5.52 -9.96
C GLY A 182 7.52 5.60 -8.94
N ILE A 183 6.55 4.69 -9.08
CA ILE A 183 5.39 4.53 -8.16
C ILE A 183 5.19 3.04 -7.88
N VAL A 184 5.07 2.65 -6.60
CA VAL A 184 4.70 1.30 -6.17
C VAL A 184 3.34 1.36 -5.47
N ALA A 185 2.29 0.87 -6.12
CA ALA A 185 0.93 0.97 -5.62
C ALA A 185 0.33 -0.42 -5.37
N MET A 186 -0.08 -0.70 -4.13
CA MET A 186 -0.74 -1.97 -3.79
C MET A 186 -2.22 -1.73 -3.55
N VAL A 187 -3.08 -2.49 -4.23
CA VAL A 187 -4.55 -2.38 -4.16
C VAL A 187 -5.05 -0.93 -4.14
N PRO A 188 -4.57 -0.06 -5.06
CA PRO A 188 -4.70 1.38 -4.87
C PRO A 188 -6.11 1.90 -5.17
N ALA A 189 -6.56 2.89 -4.41
CA ALA A 189 -7.76 3.67 -4.74
C ALA A 189 -7.38 4.78 -5.72
N THR A 190 -7.77 4.66 -7.00
CA THR A 190 -7.39 5.59 -8.08
C THR A 190 -8.57 6.10 -8.89
N LEU A 191 -9.77 5.60 -8.63
CA LEU A 191 -11.04 6.04 -9.18
C LEU A 191 -12.12 6.09 -8.09
N HIS A 192 -13.08 6.98 -8.28
CA HIS A 192 -14.35 6.86 -7.58
C HIS A 192 -15.29 5.97 -8.40
N HIS A 193 -15.95 5.00 -7.77
CA HIS A 193 -16.82 4.05 -8.49
C HIS A 193 -18.05 4.68 -9.15
N SER A 194 -18.35 5.96 -8.86
CA SER A 194 -19.41 6.73 -9.55
C SER A 194 -18.91 7.53 -10.75
N ASN A 195 -17.60 7.61 -11.00
CA ASN A 195 -17.02 8.41 -12.06
C ASN A 195 -15.90 7.63 -12.78
N ILE A 196 -16.31 6.58 -13.49
CA ILE A 196 -15.43 5.71 -14.26
C ILE A 196 -15.43 6.23 -15.71
N PRO A 197 -14.27 6.44 -16.36
CA PRO A 197 -14.25 6.80 -17.78
C PRO A 197 -14.97 5.74 -18.62
N GLU A 198 -15.81 6.17 -19.56
CA GLU A 198 -16.72 5.32 -20.33
C GLU A 198 -16.01 4.10 -20.96
N GLU A 199 -14.83 4.31 -21.53
CA GLU A 199 -14.04 3.26 -22.17
C GLU A 199 -13.60 2.13 -21.22
N TYR A 200 -13.56 2.38 -19.91
CA TYR A 200 -13.09 1.43 -18.91
C TYR A 200 -14.21 0.81 -18.07
N VAL A 201 -15.47 1.22 -18.26
CA VAL A 201 -16.63 0.69 -17.50
C VAL A 201 -16.70 -0.83 -17.56
N SER A 202 -16.43 -1.42 -18.73
CA SER A 202 -16.42 -2.88 -18.92
C SER A 202 -15.33 -3.60 -18.12
N SER A 203 -14.25 -2.90 -17.75
CA SER A 203 -13.13 -3.41 -16.95
C SER A 203 -13.30 -3.12 -15.44
N TYR A 204 -14.25 -2.28 -15.06
CA TYR A 204 -14.52 -1.88 -13.68
C TYR A 204 -15.71 -2.66 -13.09
N THR A 205 -15.58 -3.98 -12.99
CA THR A 205 -16.69 -4.85 -12.58
C THR A 205 -16.57 -5.37 -11.15
N ALA A 206 -15.38 -5.36 -10.57
CA ALA A 206 -15.09 -5.91 -9.25
C ALA A 206 -15.96 -5.30 -8.13
N ILE A 207 -16.26 -4.00 -8.21
CA ILE A 207 -17.09 -3.30 -7.23
C ILE A 207 -18.52 -3.87 -7.13
N ASN A 208 -19.04 -4.48 -8.21
CA ASN A 208 -20.40 -5.02 -8.27
C ASN A 208 -20.52 -6.39 -7.60
N GLY A 209 -19.42 -7.15 -7.53
CA GLY A 209 -19.35 -8.43 -6.83
C GLY A 209 -18.92 -8.30 -5.35
N ASN A 210 -18.32 -7.17 -4.98
CA ASN A 210 -17.75 -6.92 -3.65
C ASN A 210 -18.57 -5.90 -2.85
N VAL A 211 -19.89 -6.12 -2.77
CA VAL A 211 -20.85 -5.16 -2.20
C VAL A 211 -20.99 -5.30 -0.69
N GLU A 212 -21.12 -6.54 -0.21
CA GLU A 212 -21.28 -6.90 1.20
C GLU A 212 -20.47 -8.16 1.50
N ASP A 213 -20.03 -8.33 2.75
CA ASP A 213 -19.30 -9.52 3.24
C ASP A 213 -17.96 -9.83 2.50
N THR A 214 -17.46 -8.91 1.68
CA THR A 214 -16.07 -8.94 1.19
C THR A 214 -15.11 -8.67 2.36
N PRO A 215 -14.12 -9.53 2.61
CA PRO A 215 -13.16 -9.33 3.67
C PRO A 215 -12.36 -8.04 3.53
N VAL A 216 -11.96 -7.50 4.67
CA VAL A 216 -11.22 -6.25 4.90
C VAL A 216 -12.05 -5.01 4.55
N ILE A 217 -12.39 -4.82 3.27
CA ILE A 217 -13.23 -3.71 2.80
C ILE A 217 -14.25 -4.20 1.77
N ASN A 218 -15.39 -3.51 1.70
CA ASN A 218 -16.37 -3.68 0.63
C ASN A 218 -16.81 -2.31 0.09
N ARG A 219 -17.72 -2.31 -0.88
CA ARG A 219 -18.26 -1.07 -1.46
C ARG A 219 -18.81 -0.11 -0.41
N LYS A 220 -19.60 -0.59 0.56
CA LYS A 220 -20.17 0.27 1.62
C LYS A 220 -19.08 0.89 2.49
N THR A 221 -18.03 0.12 2.80
CA THR A 221 -16.85 0.64 3.52
C THR A 221 -16.24 1.82 2.76
N MET A 222 -16.05 1.67 1.44
CA MET A 222 -15.51 2.75 0.60
C MET A 222 -16.44 3.96 0.54
N GLU A 223 -17.76 3.78 0.41
CA GLU A 223 -18.74 4.87 0.46
C GLU A 223 -18.66 5.64 1.79
N THR A 224 -18.49 4.95 2.92
CA THR A 224 -18.25 5.61 4.23
C THR A 224 -16.97 6.44 4.22
N PHE A 225 -15.86 5.93 3.69
CA PHE A 225 -14.61 6.69 3.58
C PHE A 225 -14.76 7.93 2.68
N TYR A 226 -15.37 7.79 1.51
CA TYR A 226 -15.57 8.90 0.57
C TYR A 226 -16.39 10.03 1.20
N HIS A 227 -17.49 9.72 1.90
CA HIS A 227 -18.26 10.70 2.64
C HIS A 227 -17.45 11.34 3.78
N ALA A 228 -16.65 10.54 4.49
CA ALA A 228 -15.87 11.02 5.63
C ALA A 228 -14.81 12.06 5.23
N ILE A 229 -14.28 12.01 4.01
CA ILE A 229 -13.27 12.97 3.53
C ILE A 229 -13.81 14.02 2.57
N ASP A 230 -15.12 14.07 2.36
CA ASP A 230 -15.77 14.97 1.38
C ASP A 230 -15.14 14.83 -0.01
N SER A 231 -15.05 13.58 -0.46
CA SER A 231 -14.40 13.23 -1.71
C SER A 231 -15.12 13.85 -2.91
N ASP A 232 -14.36 14.47 -3.82
CA ASP A 232 -14.85 14.87 -5.13
C ASP A 232 -14.52 13.75 -6.14
N PRO A 233 -15.53 13.01 -6.67
CA PRO A 233 -15.31 11.96 -7.65
C PRO A 233 -14.61 12.40 -8.94
N ALA A 234 -14.55 13.71 -9.22
CA ALA A 234 -13.95 14.27 -10.42
C ALA A 234 -12.54 14.84 -10.20
N ASP A 235 -12.02 14.89 -8.98
CA ASP A 235 -10.70 15.45 -8.69
C ASP A 235 -9.59 14.50 -9.18
N PRO A 236 -8.79 14.87 -10.20
CA PRO A 236 -7.73 14.02 -10.72
C PRO A 236 -6.53 13.90 -9.77
N ILE A 237 -6.42 14.74 -8.73
CA ILE A 237 -5.37 14.59 -7.71
C ILE A 237 -5.75 13.46 -6.75
N GLN A 238 -7.03 13.38 -6.35
CA GLN A 238 -7.54 12.29 -5.53
C GLN A 238 -7.70 10.99 -6.33
N PHE A 239 -8.13 11.09 -7.59
CA PHE A 239 -8.41 9.96 -8.49
C PHE A 239 -7.58 10.05 -9.78
N PRO A 240 -6.28 9.70 -9.74
CA PRO A 240 -5.33 9.98 -10.82
C PRO A 240 -5.55 9.22 -12.12
N ALA A 241 -6.42 8.21 -12.14
CA ALA A 241 -6.84 7.58 -13.39
C ALA A 241 -7.67 8.54 -14.29
N LEU A 242 -8.15 9.66 -13.74
CA LEU A 242 -8.80 10.76 -14.48
C LEU A 242 -7.79 11.80 -15.02
N SER A 243 -6.49 11.66 -14.70
CA SER A 243 -5.47 12.62 -15.10
C SER A 243 -5.41 12.78 -16.61
N LYS A 244 -5.24 14.02 -17.07
CA LYS A 244 -4.94 14.33 -18.48
C LYS A 244 -3.45 14.18 -18.79
N ASN A 245 -2.63 13.96 -17.77
CA ASN A 245 -1.17 13.93 -17.84
C ASN A 245 -0.61 12.51 -17.70
N LEU A 246 -1.41 11.46 -17.92
CA LEU A 246 -1.01 10.06 -17.73
C LEU A 246 0.30 9.68 -18.45
N ALA A 247 0.54 10.21 -19.65
CA ALA A 247 1.79 9.97 -20.40
C ALA A 247 3.04 10.51 -19.68
N SER A 248 2.85 11.46 -18.78
CA SER A 248 3.90 12.02 -17.93
C SER A 248 4.09 11.25 -16.64
N PHE A 249 3.35 10.18 -16.32
CA PHE A 249 3.61 9.42 -15.09
C PHE A 249 4.94 8.63 -15.18
N PRO A 250 5.62 8.37 -14.06
CA PRO A 250 6.82 7.54 -14.04
C PRO A 250 6.49 6.05 -14.20
N PRO A 251 7.51 5.20 -14.46
CA PRO A 251 7.35 3.76 -14.42
C PRO A 251 6.66 3.30 -13.13
N THR A 252 5.69 2.40 -13.26
CA THR A 252 4.75 2.10 -12.18
C THR A 252 4.62 0.60 -11.97
N TYR A 253 4.57 0.18 -10.70
CA TYR A 253 4.17 -1.17 -10.31
C TYR A 253 2.79 -1.11 -9.63
N ILE A 254 1.88 -2.00 -10.04
CA ILE A 254 0.52 -2.10 -9.49
C ILE A 254 0.25 -3.54 -9.04
N ALA A 255 -0.11 -3.76 -7.78
CA ALA A 255 -0.64 -5.03 -7.31
C ALA A 255 -2.15 -4.94 -7.09
N THR A 256 -2.90 -5.97 -7.48
CA THR A 256 -4.36 -6.05 -7.30
C THR A 256 -4.76 -7.41 -6.74
N CYS A 257 -5.92 -7.50 -6.07
CA CYS A 257 -6.44 -8.74 -5.49
C CYS A 257 -7.83 -9.04 -6.08
N GLU A 258 -8.19 -10.30 -6.25
CA GLU A 258 -9.47 -10.69 -6.86
C GLU A 258 -10.68 -10.23 -6.05
N PHE A 259 -10.67 -10.49 -4.74
CA PHE A 259 -11.79 -10.19 -3.84
C PHE A 259 -11.62 -8.81 -3.20
N ASP A 260 -11.54 -7.79 -4.05
CA ASP A 260 -11.28 -6.42 -3.65
C ASP A 260 -12.18 -5.44 -4.43
N PRO A 261 -12.98 -4.58 -3.76
CA PRO A 261 -13.75 -3.56 -4.46
C PRO A 261 -12.88 -2.61 -5.30
N LEU A 262 -11.61 -2.41 -4.93
CA LEU A 262 -10.63 -1.57 -5.62
C LEU A 262 -9.80 -2.32 -6.67
N CYS A 263 -10.11 -3.59 -6.96
CA CYS A 263 -9.45 -4.30 -8.06
C CYS A 263 -9.68 -3.58 -9.41
N GLY A 264 -10.88 -3.00 -9.59
CA GLY A 264 -11.22 -2.20 -10.76
C GLY A 264 -10.32 -0.96 -10.89
N ASP A 265 -10.06 -0.25 -9.80
CA ASP A 265 -9.18 0.92 -9.76
C ASP A 265 -7.79 0.61 -10.30
N GLY A 266 -7.12 -0.38 -9.69
CA GLY A 266 -5.78 -0.78 -10.11
C GLY A 266 -5.76 -1.26 -11.56
N LYS A 267 -6.81 -1.98 -12.00
CA LYS A 267 -6.91 -2.47 -13.38
C LYS A 267 -7.07 -1.35 -14.39
N VAL A 268 -7.92 -0.37 -14.11
CA VAL A 268 -8.13 0.77 -15.00
C VAL A 268 -6.88 1.65 -15.05
N MET A 269 -6.24 1.93 -13.92
CA MET A 269 -4.99 2.69 -13.90
C MET A 269 -3.89 1.99 -14.70
N GLU A 270 -3.75 0.66 -14.57
CA GLU A 270 -2.82 -0.14 -15.38
C GLU A 270 -3.07 0.05 -16.89
N LEU A 271 -4.32 -0.13 -17.33
CA LEU A 271 -4.71 -0.01 -18.73
C LEU A 271 -4.47 1.40 -19.26
N ALA A 272 -4.88 2.42 -18.50
CA ALA A 272 -4.76 3.83 -18.89
C ALA A 272 -3.29 4.27 -19.01
N LEU A 273 -2.44 3.88 -18.06
CA LEU A 273 -1.00 4.15 -18.11
C LEU A 273 -0.33 3.44 -19.30
N LYS A 274 -0.63 2.16 -19.53
CA LYS A 274 -0.10 1.41 -20.69
C LYS A 274 -0.53 2.04 -22.01
N LYS A 275 -1.80 2.44 -22.13
CA LYS A 275 -2.33 3.15 -23.30
C LYS A 275 -1.61 4.48 -23.53
N ALA A 276 -1.24 5.18 -22.45
CA ALA A 276 -0.46 6.42 -22.51
C ALA A 276 1.05 6.22 -22.76
N GLY A 277 1.51 4.97 -22.92
CA GLY A 277 2.92 4.65 -23.20
C GLY A 277 3.81 4.54 -21.96
N VAL A 278 3.25 4.55 -20.75
CA VAL A 278 4.01 4.39 -19.51
C VAL A 278 4.38 2.93 -19.29
N LYS A 279 5.60 2.67 -18.81
CA LYS A 279 6.05 1.34 -18.42
C LYS A 279 5.35 0.91 -17.13
N VAL A 280 4.57 -0.17 -17.22
CA VAL A 280 3.80 -0.70 -16.08
C VAL A 280 4.09 -2.17 -15.86
N TRP A 281 4.44 -2.52 -14.62
CA TRP A 281 4.44 -3.89 -14.12
C TRP A 281 3.21 -4.11 -13.26
N SER A 282 2.65 -5.32 -13.31
CA SER A 282 1.48 -5.66 -12.53
C SER A 282 1.51 -7.10 -12.05
N ASP A 283 1.02 -7.29 -10.83
CA ASP A 283 0.69 -8.59 -10.27
C ASP A 283 -0.79 -8.62 -9.87
N TYR A 284 -1.40 -9.77 -10.08
CA TYR A 284 -2.80 -10.06 -9.73
C TYR A 284 -2.84 -11.26 -8.80
N TYR A 285 -3.47 -11.08 -7.64
CA TYR A 285 -3.54 -12.09 -6.58
C TYR A 285 -4.92 -12.75 -6.57
N ASP A 286 -4.97 -13.92 -7.17
CA ASP A 286 -6.14 -14.79 -7.29
C ASP A 286 -6.56 -15.33 -5.90
N GLY A 287 -7.86 -15.30 -5.60
CA GLY A 287 -8.39 -15.82 -4.35
C GLY A 287 -8.21 -14.95 -3.11
N TYR A 288 -7.44 -13.85 -3.16
CA TYR A 288 -7.14 -13.04 -1.98
C TYR A 288 -8.00 -11.77 -1.89
N PRO A 289 -8.30 -11.29 -0.68
CA PRO A 289 -9.00 -10.03 -0.48
C PRO A 289 -8.06 -8.82 -0.44
N HIS A 290 -8.69 -7.64 -0.36
CA HIS A 290 -8.01 -6.37 -0.23
C HIS A 290 -6.90 -6.40 0.83
N TYR A 291 -5.68 -6.09 0.39
CA TYR A 291 -4.52 -5.89 1.27
C TYR A 291 -4.16 -7.07 2.19
N PHE A 292 -4.46 -8.31 1.77
CA PHE A 292 -4.19 -9.54 2.54
C PHE A 292 -2.75 -9.67 3.07
N TRP A 293 -1.79 -9.03 2.41
CA TRP A 293 -0.37 -9.09 2.72
C TRP A 293 0.05 -8.52 4.06
N ILE A 294 -0.83 -7.79 4.75
CA ILE A 294 -0.60 -7.39 6.14
C ILE A 294 -0.55 -8.61 7.06
N PHE A 295 -1.19 -9.73 6.66
CA PHE A 295 -1.15 -11.00 7.37
C PHE A 295 0.05 -11.82 6.88
N SER A 296 1.17 -11.69 7.59
CA SER A 296 2.44 -12.34 7.25
C SER A 296 2.40 -13.87 7.28
N CYS A 297 1.37 -14.47 7.90
CA CYS A 297 1.18 -15.91 7.94
C CYS A 297 0.77 -16.54 6.61
N LEU A 298 0.22 -15.76 5.66
CA LEU A 298 -0.20 -16.25 4.34
C LEU A 298 1.04 -16.43 3.46
N SER A 299 1.14 -17.54 2.72
CA SER A 299 2.37 -17.87 1.98
C SER A 299 2.63 -16.89 0.85
N ASP A 300 1.57 -16.37 0.23
CA ASP A 300 1.65 -15.36 -0.83
C ASP A 300 2.03 -13.98 -0.34
N SER A 301 1.96 -13.73 0.99
CA SER A 301 2.51 -12.52 1.60
C SER A 301 4.02 -12.37 1.31
N LYS A 302 4.73 -13.49 1.07
CA LYS A 302 6.16 -13.49 0.71
C LYS A 302 6.42 -13.19 -0.77
N ARG A 303 5.45 -13.45 -1.67
CA ARG A 303 5.59 -13.07 -3.09
C ARG A 303 5.66 -11.54 -3.27
N ARG A 304 5.10 -10.80 -2.30
CA ARG A 304 5.14 -9.34 -2.21
C ARG A 304 6.54 -8.79 -2.18
N GLU A 305 7.37 -9.41 -1.36
CA GLU A 305 8.74 -9.01 -1.10
C GLU A 305 9.58 -9.14 -2.36
N MET A 306 9.11 -9.85 -3.39
CA MET A 306 9.80 -9.98 -4.69
C MET A 306 9.22 -9.07 -5.77
N GLY A 307 7.91 -8.79 -5.78
CA GLY A 307 7.28 -7.88 -6.76
C GLY A 307 7.47 -6.40 -6.40
N ALA A 308 7.24 -6.04 -5.13
CA ALA A 308 7.44 -4.68 -4.62
C ALA A 308 8.92 -4.29 -4.52
N THR A 309 9.84 -5.26 -4.56
CA THR A 309 11.29 -5.00 -4.67
C THR A 309 11.74 -4.88 -6.13
N GLN A 310 11.04 -5.43 -7.11
CA GLN A 310 11.45 -5.37 -8.52
C GLN A 310 11.51 -3.94 -9.07
N LEU A 311 10.56 -3.07 -8.73
CA LEU A 311 10.60 -1.66 -9.18
C LEU A 311 11.71 -0.86 -8.47
N PRO A 312 11.82 -0.87 -7.13
CA PRO A 312 12.96 -0.28 -6.45
C PRO A 312 14.31 -0.84 -6.90
N LEU A 313 14.43 -2.15 -7.19
CA LEU A 313 15.64 -2.76 -7.76
C LEU A 313 15.90 -2.26 -9.19
N ALA A 314 14.87 -2.12 -10.04
CA ALA A 314 15.01 -1.53 -11.38
C ALA A 314 15.46 -0.07 -11.31
N ILE A 315 14.89 0.71 -10.39
CA ILE A 315 15.30 2.10 -10.08
C ILE A 315 16.74 2.13 -9.53
N ASN A 316 17.14 1.12 -8.73
CA ASN A 316 18.47 1.03 -8.11
C ASN A 316 19.56 0.65 -9.11
N CYS A 317 19.25 -0.20 -10.10
CA CYS A 317 20.22 -0.75 -11.04
C CYS A 317 20.27 -0.05 -12.41
N GLY A 318 19.38 0.92 -12.67
CA GLY A 318 19.30 1.62 -13.96
C GLY A 318 19.03 0.68 -15.15
N CYS A 319 18.57 -0.54 -14.88
CA CYS A 319 18.46 -1.60 -15.86
C CYS A 319 17.00 -1.88 -16.22
N ASP A 320 16.80 -2.23 -17.48
CA ASP A 320 15.55 -2.76 -17.99
C ASP A 320 15.39 -4.17 -17.41
N THR A 321 14.55 -4.35 -16.38
CA THR A 321 14.32 -5.64 -15.73
C THR A 321 13.51 -6.59 -16.62
N GLY A 322 14.10 -7.00 -17.74
CA GLY A 322 13.57 -7.97 -18.71
C GLY A 322 13.62 -9.42 -18.21
N SER A 323 14.21 -9.69 -17.05
CA SER A 323 14.27 -11.02 -16.45
C SER A 323 13.51 -11.04 -15.12
N ARG A 324 12.25 -11.48 -15.15
CA ARG A 324 11.54 -11.93 -13.94
C ARG A 324 12.37 -13.04 -13.31
N LEU A 325 12.71 -12.92 -12.03
CA LEU A 325 13.11 -14.08 -11.23
C LEU A 325 11.88 -14.98 -11.09
N THR A 326 11.77 -15.98 -11.96
CA THR A 326 10.72 -17.00 -11.88
C THR A 326 10.98 -17.90 -10.68
N VAL A 327 10.04 -17.96 -9.73
CA VAL A 327 10.07 -18.98 -8.67
C VAL A 327 9.43 -20.26 -9.19
N SER A 328 10.20 -21.35 -9.18
CA SER A 328 9.69 -22.71 -9.32
C SER A 328 8.80 -23.06 -8.13
N LYS A 329 7.61 -23.60 -8.39
CA LYS A 329 6.71 -24.15 -7.37
C LYS A 329 7.38 -25.31 -6.60
N SER A 330 8.03 -25.04 -5.48
CA SER A 330 8.28 -25.99 -4.38
C SER A 330 8.76 -25.18 -3.18
N THR A 331 8.16 -25.22 -2.00
CA THR A 331 7.99 -26.40 -1.14
C THR A 331 6.86 -26.16 -0.14
N SER A 332 6.05 -27.19 0.12
CA SER A 332 5.09 -27.21 1.23
C SER A 332 5.81 -27.15 2.57
N THR A 333 5.49 -26.17 3.41
CA THR A 333 5.87 -26.19 4.83
C THR A 333 4.62 -26.31 5.67
N VAL A 334 4.56 -27.42 6.42
CA VAL A 334 3.46 -27.83 7.30
C VAL A 334 3.28 -26.80 8.43
N LEU A 335 2.04 -26.36 8.65
CA LEU A 335 1.63 -25.51 9.78
C LEU A 335 1.97 -26.20 11.12
N PRO A 336 2.45 -25.48 12.15
CA PRO A 336 2.66 -26.06 13.47
C PRO A 336 1.30 -26.42 14.11
N LYS A 337 1.16 -27.69 14.53
CA LYS A 337 0.01 -28.16 15.33
C LYS A 337 -0.03 -27.41 16.66
N ILE A 338 -1.12 -26.69 16.92
CA ILE A 338 -1.45 -26.17 18.25
C ILE A 338 -1.81 -27.38 19.12
N ALA A 339 -1.05 -27.60 20.19
CA ALA A 339 -1.26 -28.70 21.12
C ALA A 339 -2.54 -28.46 21.95
N SER A 340 -3.54 -29.29 21.75
CA SER A 340 -4.67 -29.44 22.67
C SER A 340 -4.35 -30.51 23.72
N GLY A 341 -4.40 -30.16 25.00
CA GLY A 341 -4.57 -31.15 26.08
C GLY A 341 -3.67 -30.95 27.30
N GLY A 342 -4.28 -30.55 28.41
CA GLY A 342 -3.70 -30.61 29.75
C GLY A 342 -4.82 -30.75 30.78
N SER A 343 -5.05 -31.98 31.22
CA SER A 343 -6.14 -32.48 32.06
C SER A 343 -6.23 -31.85 33.46
N VAL A 344 -7.47 -31.67 33.91
CA VAL A 344 -7.84 -31.45 35.32
C VAL A 344 -7.52 -32.73 36.11
N SER A 345 -6.60 -32.66 37.07
CA SER A 345 -6.43 -33.68 38.10
C SER A 345 -7.21 -33.31 39.36
N LYS A 346 -8.24 -34.09 39.65
CA LYS A 346 -8.81 -34.22 41.01
C LYS A 346 -7.83 -35.01 41.87
N THR A 347 -7.54 -34.55 43.07
CA THR A 347 -7.20 -35.42 44.20
C THR A 347 -7.88 -34.89 45.46
N ALA A 348 -8.27 -35.88 46.27
CA ALA A 348 -9.10 -35.90 47.48
C ALA A 348 -8.85 -34.80 48.52
#